data_AF-A0A401H272-F1
#
_entry.id   AF-A0A401H272-F1
#
_cell.length_a   1.000
_cell.length_b   1.000
_cell.length_c   1.000
_cell.angle_alpha   90.00
_cell.angle_beta   90.00
_cell.angle_gamma   90.00
#
_symmetry.space_group_name_H-M   'P 1'
#
loop_
_entity.id
_entity.type
_entity.pdbx_description
1 polymer ?
#
loop_
_entity_poly.entity_id
_entity_poly.type
_entity_poly.pdbx_seq_one_letter_code
_entity_poly.pdbx_strand_id
1 'polypeptide(L)'
;MATTQSLRRAMNDLKLEDKDRSDQERGQLMLYPVDIKISSMPAQLPPLPPDYQTHERHYTLGWRITNSWVRNFGLQASSRDVAMRTSNLFWLGLKQLKWWSGYKHLCSFTTLADGAPIPPRSTTGEDAPSQTQRIIAVTFSATRELLKRRPTQAQYDWFVQLFEEEPIWYRDLLPKDRWYLHDVE
;
A
#
# COMPACT_ATOMS: atom_id res chain seq x y z
N MET A 1 22.79 -20.98 12.58
CA MET A 1 22.61 -21.69 11.31
C MET A 1 21.23 -22.33 11.29
N ALA A 2 20.21 -21.57 10.86
CA ALA A 2 18.84 -22.05 10.72
C ALA A 2 18.64 -22.48 9.26
N THR A 3 18.81 -23.77 9.05
CA THR A 3 18.86 -24.46 7.75
C THR A 3 17.46 -24.57 7.15
N THR A 4 17.36 -24.29 5.85
CA THR A 4 16.46 -24.74 4.75
C THR A 4 15.07 -25.35 5.05
N GLN A 5 14.90 -26.04 6.18
CA GLN A 5 13.70 -26.70 6.66
C GLN A 5 12.63 -25.72 7.16
N SER A 6 13.02 -24.58 7.74
CA SER A 6 12.09 -23.52 8.16
C SER A 6 11.45 -22.80 6.96
N LEU A 7 12.22 -22.61 5.88
CA LEU A 7 11.73 -22.07 4.60
C LEU A 7 10.77 -23.03 3.88
N ARG A 8 11.04 -24.35 3.91
CA ARG A 8 10.10 -25.35 3.35
C ARG A 8 8.78 -25.40 4.10
N ARG A 9 8.79 -25.18 5.42
CA ARG A 9 7.56 -25.05 6.23
C ARG A 9 6.77 -23.80 5.84
N ALA A 10 7.40 -22.62 5.83
CA ALA A 10 6.74 -21.38 5.42
C ALA A 10 6.16 -21.45 3.98
N MET A 11 6.86 -22.11 3.05
CA MET A 11 6.37 -22.33 1.68
C MET A 11 5.27 -23.39 1.58
N ASN A 12 5.19 -24.33 2.52
CA ASN A 12 4.13 -25.34 2.57
C ASN A 12 2.89 -24.83 3.31
N ASP A 13 3.07 -24.00 4.34
CA ASP A 13 1.97 -23.35 5.06
C ASP A 13 1.26 -22.35 4.13
N LEU A 14 2.00 -21.62 3.28
CA LEU A 14 1.46 -20.81 2.18
C LEU A 14 0.73 -21.65 1.10
N LYS A 15 1.02 -22.94 0.96
CA LYS A 15 0.35 -23.81 -0.03
C LYS A 15 -0.94 -24.43 0.49
N LEU A 16 -1.15 -24.46 1.81
CA LEU A 16 -2.26 -25.16 2.44
C LEU A 16 -3.48 -24.27 2.69
N GLU A 17 -3.32 -22.95 2.79
CA GLU A 17 -4.44 -22.01 2.91
C GLU A 17 -4.98 -21.50 1.55
N ASP A 18 -4.26 -21.73 0.45
CA ASP A 18 -4.47 -21.07 -0.85
C ASP A 18 -4.97 -21.98 -1.98
N LYS A 19 -5.33 -23.24 -1.66
CA LYS A 19 -5.53 -24.27 -2.70
C LYS A 19 -6.79 -24.07 -3.56
N ASP A 20 -7.73 -23.21 -3.15
CA ASP A 20 -8.95 -22.92 -3.91
C ASP A 20 -8.95 -21.55 -4.64
N ARG A 21 -7.85 -20.77 -4.57
CA ARG A 21 -7.74 -19.48 -5.30
C ARG A 21 -6.43 -19.23 -6.06
N SER A 22 -5.38 -20.02 -5.82
CA SER A 22 -4.00 -19.67 -6.23
C SER A 22 -3.60 -19.93 -7.68
N ASP A 23 -4.42 -20.58 -8.50
CA ASP A 23 -4.07 -20.84 -9.91
C ASP A 23 -4.35 -19.63 -10.83
N GLN A 24 -5.03 -18.59 -10.33
CA GLN A 24 -5.34 -17.39 -11.12
C GLN A 24 -4.34 -16.22 -10.91
N GLU A 25 -3.41 -16.31 -9.95
CA GLU A 25 -2.51 -15.21 -9.54
C GLU A 25 -1.04 -15.35 -10.00
N ARG A 26 -0.76 -16.21 -10.98
CA ARG A 26 0.57 -16.29 -11.63
C ARG A 26 0.65 -15.48 -12.93
N GLY A 27 0.02 -14.32 -12.97
CA GLY A 27 0.37 -13.31 -13.97
C GLY A 27 1.82 -12.91 -13.78
N GLN A 28 2.67 -13.17 -14.78
CA GLN A 28 3.93 -12.43 -14.90
C GLN A 28 3.58 -10.95 -14.82
N LEU A 29 4.21 -10.19 -13.91
CA LEU A 29 4.18 -8.74 -13.94
C LEU A 29 4.71 -8.29 -15.32
N MET A 30 3.80 -8.08 -16.28
CA MET A 30 4.12 -7.60 -17.63
C MET A 30 4.37 -6.08 -17.66
N LEU A 31 4.34 -5.44 -16.49
CA LEU A 31 4.59 -4.02 -16.33
C LEU A 31 6.10 -3.77 -16.23
N TYR A 32 6.56 -2.70 -16.87
CA TYR A 32 7.92 -2.22 -16.74
C TYR A 32 7.99 -1.09 -15.69
N PRO A 33 9.15 -0.84 -15.06
CA PRO A 33 9.34 0.34 -14.24
C PRO A 33 9.01 1.63 -14.99
N VAL A 34 8.52 2.64 -14.27
CA VAL A 34 8.28 3.98 -14.81
C VAL A 34 9.60 4.61 -15.22
N ASP A 35 9.69 5.09 -16.47
CA ASP A 35 10.85 5.87 -16.90
C ASP A 35 10.79 7.29 -16.31
N ILE A 36 11.47 7.48 -15.19
CA ILE A 36 11.56 8.75 -14.47
C ILE A 36 12.25 9.87 -15.25
N LYS A 37 12.90 9.56 -16.38
CA LYS A 37 13.52 10.59 -17.24
C LYS A 37 12.48 11.31 -18.11
N ILE A 38 11.31 10.70 -18.31
CA ILE A 38 10.21 11.30 -19.06
C ILE A 38 9.43 12.21 -18.12
N SER A 39 9.57 13.51 -18.32
CA SER A 39 8.80 14.50 -17.55
C SER A 39 7.30 14.34 -17.83
N SER A 40 6.50 14.30 -16.77
CA SER A 40 5.04 14.25 -16.83
C SER A 40 4.44 15.21 -15.81
N MET A 41 3.26 15.75 -16.12
CA MET A 41 2.54 16.67 -15.23
C MET A 41 2.16 15.96 -13.92
N PRO A 42 1.94 16.71 -12.82
CA PRO A 42 1.36 16.14 -11.60
C PRO A 42 0.02 15.44 -11.90
N ALA A 43 -0.22 14.29 -11.27
CA ALA A 43 -1.42 13.51 -11.52
C ALA A 43 -2.70 14.27 -11.17
N GLN A 44 -3.74 14.06 -11.97
CA GLN A 44 -5.11 14.45 -11.64
C GLN A 44 -5.69 13.39 -10.70
N LEU A 45 -5.86 13.77 -9.42
CA LEU A 45 -6.39 12.88 -8.40
C LEU A 45 -7.92 12.96 -8.36
N PRO A 46 -8.62 11.90 -7.93
CA PRO A 46 -10.03 11.96 -7.62
C PRO A 46 -10.35 13.11 -6.66
N PRO A 47 -11.52 13.78 -6.81
CA PRO A 47 -11.89 14.86 -5.91
C PRO A 47 -11.96 14.34 -4.46
N LEU A 48 -11.56 15.19 -3.51
CA LEU A 48 -11.75 14.88 -2.10
C LEU A 48 -13.24 14.69 -1.79
N PRO A 49 -13.57 13.83 -0.82
CA PRO A 49 -14.95 13.70 -0.34
C PRO A 49 -15.53 15.06 0.09
N PRO A 50 -16.80 15.37 -0.21
CA PRO A 50 -17.38 16.69 0.06
C PRO A 50 -17.30 17.14 1.52
N ASP A 51 -17.31 16.18 2.44
CA ASP A 51 -17.26 16.38 3.89
C ASP A 51 -15.83 16.44 4.44
N TYR A 52 -14.78 16.37 3.61
CA TYR A 52 -13.40 16.19 4.11
C TYR A 52 -12.96 17.28 5.10
N GLN A 53 -13.49 18.51 4.99
CA GLN A 53 -13.15 19.62 5.89
C GLN A 53 -13.80 19.45 7.27
N THR A 54 -15.07 19.05 7.30
CA THR A 54 -15.89 18.95 8.53
C THR A 54 -15.83 17.57 9.18
N HIS A 55 -15.45 16.53 8.43
CA HIS A 55 -15.32 15.16 8.92
C HIS A 55 -14.25 15.08 10.02
N GLU A 56 -14.46 14.21 11.01
CA GLU A 56 -13.56 14.08 12.17
C GLU A 56 -12.28 13.27 11.89
N ARG A 57 -12.16 12.68 10.70
CA ARG A 57 -10.98 11.95 10.21
C ARG A 57 -10.37 12.65 9.02
N HIS A 58 -9.05 12.51 8.86
CA HIS A 58 -8.40 12.78 7.58
C HIS A 58 -8.73 11.68 6.57
N TYR A 59 -8.46 11.97 5.31
CA TYR A 59 -8.56 11.05 4.19
C TYR A 59 -7.20 10.81 3.55
N THR A 60 -6.99 9.57 3.14
CA THR A 60 -5.78 9.08 2.47
C THR A 60 -6.18 8.40 1.16
N LEU A 61 -5.56 8.79 0.05
CA LEU A 61 -5.82 8.21 -1.26
C LEU A 61 -4.87 7.04 -1.49
N GLY A 62 -5.41 5.91 -1.94
CA GLY A 62 -4.58 4.74 -2.23
C GLY A 62 -5.35 3.54 -2.74
N TRP A 63 -4.69 2.38 -2.65
CA TRP A 63 -5.24 1.07 -3.03
C TRP A 63 -5.23 0.13 -1.84
N ARG A 64 -6.31 -0.60 -1.65
CA ARG A 64 -6.36 -1.67 -0.66
C ARG A 64 -5.38 -2.77 -1.06
N ILE A 65 -4.60 -3.25 -0.09
CA ILE A 65 -3.64 -4.32 -0.32
C ILE A 65 -3.67 -5.35 0.80
N THR A 66 -3.21 -6.55 0.48
CA THR A 66 -2.91 -7.59 1.47
C THR A 66 -1.41 -7.68 1.69
N ASN A 67 -1.01 -8.21 2.85
CA ASN A 67 0.40 -8.49 3.11
C ASN A 67 0.97 -9.52 2.13
N SER A 68 0.15 -10.49 1.70
CA SER A 68 0.56 -11.49 0.70
C SER A 68 0.86 -10.84 -0.65
N TRP A 69 0.00 -9.93 -1.12
CA TRP A 69 0.20 -9.22 -2.38
C TRP A 69 1.55 -8.48 -2.41
N VAL A 70 1.85 -7.69 -1.37
CA VAL A 70 3.11 -6.92 -1.30
C VAL A 70 4.33 -7.84 -1.26
N ARG A 71 4.26 -8.94 -0.51
CA ARG A 71 5.34 -9.94 -0.44
C ARG A 71 5.57 -10.59 -1.81
N ASN A 72 4.48 -10.96 -2.50
CA ASN A 72 4.53 -11.58 -3.82
C ASN A 72 5.13 -10.62 -4.85
N PHE A 73 4.69 -9.35 -4.85
CA PHE A 73 5.29 -8.31 -5.68
C PHE A 73 6.80 -8.19 -5.41
N GLY A 74 7.21 -8.13 -4.13
CA GLY A 74 8.63 -8.06 -3.76
C GLY A 74 9.46 -9.24 -4.26
N LEU A 75 8.90 -10.45 -4.26
CA LEU A 75 9.55 -11.66 -4.80
C LEU A 75 9.70 -11.60 -6.33
N GLN A 76 8.67 -11.14 -7.03
CA GLN A 76 8.66 -11.09 -8.51
C GLN A 76 9.50 -9.93 -9.06
N ALA A 77 9.47 -8.78 -8.38
CA ALA A 77 10.16 -7.56 -8.78
C ALA A 77 11.66 -7.51 -8.39
N SER A 78 12.16 -8.52 -7.67
CA SER A 78 13.54 -8.60 -7.20
C SER A 78 14.32 -9.71 -7.88
N SER A 79 15.65 -9.59 -7.95
CA SER A 79 16.49 -10.74 -8.29
C SER A 79 16.36 -11.84 -7.24
N ARG A 80 16.53 -13.09 -7.66
CA ARG A 80 16.41 -14.27 -6.77
C ARG A 80 17.35 -14.18 -5.57
N ASP A 81 18.57 -13.71 -5.76
CA ASP A 81 19.55 -13.56 -4.68
C ASP A 81 19.14 -12.52 -3.64
N VAL A 82 18.56 -11.39 -4.08
CA VAL A 82 18.04 -10.35 -3.18
C VAL A 82 16.85 -10.88 -2.39
N ALA A 83 15.91 -11.54 -3.07
CA ALA A 83 14.75 -12.14 -2.43
C ALA A 83 15.14 -13.18 -1.36
N MET A 84 16.11 -14.05 -1.66
CA MET A 84 16.57 -15.10 -0.74
C MET A 84 17.31 -14.56 0.50
N ARG A 85 17.98 -13.41 0.39
CA ARG A 85 18.74 -12.81 1.51
C ARG A 85 17.90 -11.88 2.38
N THR A 86 16.68 -11.55 1.95
CA THR A 86 15.83 -10.59 2.66
C THR A 86 14.97 -11.28 3.70
N SER A 87 15.09 -10.87 4.97
CA SER A 87 14.32 -11.43 6.08
C SER A 87 12.87 -10.94 6.13
N ASN A 88 12.57 -9.79 5.54
CA ASN A 88 11.23 -9.21 5.51
C ASN A 88 10.79 -8.90 4.07
N LEU A 89 10.08 -9.84 3.47
CA LEU A 89 9.56 -9.73 2.10
C LEU A 89 8.52 -8.63 1.93
N PHE A 90 7.84 -8.22 3.00
CA PHE A 90 6.90 -7.10 2.94
C PHE A 90 7.64 -5.78 2.72
N TRP A 91 8.70 -5.53 3.48
CA TRP A 91 9.56 -4.35 3.27
C TRP A 91 10.26 -4.38 1.91
N LEU A 92 10.65 -5.57 1.42
CA LEU A 92 11.17 -5.71 0.08
C LEU A 92 10.15 -5.27 -0.98
N GLY A 93 8.91 -5.71 -0.86
CA GLY A 93 7.83 -5.32 -1.76
C GLY A 93 7.60 -3.81 -1.79
N LEU A 94 7.51 -3.17 -0.62
CA LEU A 94 7.38 -1.71 -0.54
C LEU A 94 8.57 -0.97 -1.16
N LYS A 95 9.79 -1.45 -0.92
CA LYS A 95 11.01 -0.88 -1.51
C LYS A 95 10.99 -1.01 -3.03
N GLN A 96 10.58 -2.17 -3.56
CA GLN A 96 10.44 -2.38 -4.99
C GLN A 96 9.34 -1.48 -5.58
N LEU A 97 8.19 -1.31 -4.91
CA LEU A 97 7.15 -0.39 -5.38
C LEU A 97 7.67 1.05 -5.49
N LYS A 98 8.40 1.54 -4.47
CA LYS A 98 9.04 2.86 -4.51
C LYS A 98 10.06 2.96 -5.66
N TRP A 99 10.86 1.91 -5.89
CA TRP A 99 11.88 1.91 -6.94
C TRP A 99 11.28 1.85 -8.35
N TRP A 100 10.32 0.95 -8.59
CA TRP A 100 9.68 0.75 -9.89
C TRP A 100 8.81 1.93 -10.31
N SER A 101 8.08 2.54 -9.37
CA SER A 101 7.30 3.75 -9.64
C SER A 101 8.15 5.02 -9.70
N GLY A 102 9.32 5.02 -9.04
CA GLY A 102 10.09 6.23 -8.78
C GLY A 102 9.40 7.22 -7.83
N TYR A 103 8.27 6.87 -7.22
CA TYR A 103 7.53 7.74 -6.31
C TYR A 103 7.93 7.49 -4.85
N LYS A 104 8.84 8.32 -4.33
CA LYS A 104 9.43 8.14 -2.99
C LYS A 104 8.47 8.30 -1.82
N HIS A 105 7.36 9.02 -2.03
CA HIS A 105 6.37 9.34 -0.99
C HIS A 105 5.27 8.28 -0.84
N LEU A 106 5.34 7.19 -1.61
CA LEU A 106 4.48 6.03 -1.42
C LEU A 106 4.70 5.44 -0.02
N CYS A 107 3.66 5.04 0.68
CA CYS A 107 3.84 4.32 1.94
C CYS A 107 2.74 3.30 2.16
N SER A 108 3.00 2.33 3.04
CA SER A 108 1.93 1.46 3.53
C SER A 108 1.28 2.13 4.72
N PHE A 109 -0.04 2.25 4.69
CA PHE A 109 -0.79 2.98 5.71
C PHE A 109 -1.98 2.16 6.19
N THR A 110 -2.36 2.33 7.46
CA THR A 110 -3.54 1.68 8.04
C THR A 110 -4.69 2.68 8.05
N THR A 111 -5.84 2.27 7.51
CA THR A 111 -7.05 3.08 7.44
C THR A 111 -8.22 2.33 8.03
N LEU A 112 -9.35 3.01 8.24
CA LEU A 112 -10.61 2.33 8.48
C LEU A 112 -11.01 1.50 7.25
N ALA A 113 -11.60 0.34 7.50
CA ALA A 113 -12.22 -0.48 6.47
C ALA A 113 -13.46 0.23 5.89
N ASP A 114 -13.80 -0.11 4.65
CA ASP A 114 -14.95 0.48 3.98
C ASP A 114 -16.23 0.14 4.72
N GLY A 115 -17.08 1.15 4.94
CA GLY A 115 -18.30 1.01 5.73
C GLY A 115 -18.10 0.77 7.24
N ALA A 116 -16.84 0.69 7.72
CA ALA A 116 -16.60 0.55 9.15
C ALA A 116 -17.15 1.77 9.92
N PRO A 117 -17.77 1.55 11.09
CA PRO A 117 -18.17 2.64 11.96
C PRO A 117 -16.92 3.39 12.44
N ILE A 118 -17.08 4.66 12.75
CA ILE A 118 -15.99 5.45 13.30
C ILE A 118 -15.74 4.97 14.74
N PRO A 119 -14.51 4.51 15.07
CA PRO A 119 -14.24 4.01 16.40
C PRO A 119 -14.29 5.15 17.43
N PRO A 120 -14.61 4.83 18.71
CA PRO A 120 -14.51 5.79 19.81
C PRO A 120 -13.14 6.48 19.83
N ARG A 121 -13.09 7.73 20.31
CA ARG A 121 -11.84 8.49 20.37
C ARG A 121 -10.74 7.83 21.21
N SER A 122 -11.09 6.94 22.14
CA SER A 122 -10.12 6.22 22.98
C SER A 122 -9.45 5.05 22.27
N THR A 123 -9.99 4.61 21.11
CA THR A 123 -9.50 3.45 20.38
C THR A 123 -8.14 3.73 19.76
N THR A 124 -7.18 2.89 20.08
CA THR A 124 -5.87 2.82 19.42
C THR A 124 -5.93 1.83 18.26
N GLY A 125 -4.95 1.87 17.35
CA GLY A 125 -4.93 0.96 16.19
C GLY A 125 -4.84 -0.52 16.53
N GLU A 126 -4.44 -0.86 17.76
CA GLU A 126 -4.37 -2.23 18.25
C GLU A 126 -5.73 -2.75 18.72
N ASP A 127 -6.65 -1.85 19.07
CA ASP A 127 -7.93 -2.18 19.72
C ASP A 127 -9.03 -2.63 18.74
N ALA A 128 -8.85 -2.43 17.43
CA ALA A 128 -9.90 -2.69 16.44
C ALA A 128 -9.39 -3.27 15.11
N PRO A 129 -8.65 -4.41 15.10
CA PRO A 129 -8.06 -4.97 13.89
C PRO A 129 -9.10 -5.28 12.80
N SER A 130 -10.30 -5.73 13.18
CA SER A 130 -11.41 -6.04 12.25
C SER A 130 -12.04 -4.82 11.58
N GLN A 131 -11.77 -3.61 12.09
CA GLN A 131 -12.27 -2.35 11.53
C GLN A 131 -11.23 -1.62 10.69
N THR A 132 -10.03 -2.19 10.56
CA THR A 132 -8.93 -1.58 9.83
C THR A 132 -8.57 -2.36 8.58
N GLN A 133 -7.98 -1.65 7.63
CA GLN A 133 -7.37 -2.25 6.46
C GLN A 133 -6.05 -1.56 6.14
N ARG A 134 -5.22 -2.25 5.37
CA ARG A 134 -3.95 -1.72 4.89
C ARG A 134 -4.08 -1.26 3.46
N ILE A 135 -3.50 -0.11 3.17
CA ILE A 135 -3.45 0.46 1.84
C ILE A 135 -2.02 0.78 1.43
N ILE A 136 -1.80 0.93 0.13
CA ILE A 136 -0.69 1.68 -0.43
C ILE A 136 -1.17 3.10 -0.66
N ALA A 137 -0.67 4.04 0.13
CA ALA A 137 -1.05 5.44 0.10
C ALA A 137 -0.14 6.26 -0.84
N VAL A 138 -0.76 7.16 -1.61
CA VAL A 138 -0.05 8.08 -2.51
C VAL A 138 -0.26 9.56 -2.18
N THR A 139 -1.33 9.91 -1.46
CA THR A 139 -1.54 11.28 -0.97
C THR A 139 -2.41 11.32 0.29
N PHE A 140 -2.33 12.42 1.04
CA PHE A 140 -3.04 12.62 2.31
C PHE A 140 -3.66 14.00 2.35
N SER A 141 -4.85 14.10 2.94
CA SER A 141 -5.53 15.38 3.22
C SER A 141 -5.13 16.01 4.56
N ALA A 142 -4.22 15.37 5.31
CA ALA A 142 -3.84 15.80 6.65
C ALA A 142 -3.23 17.21 6.69
N THR A 143 -2.37 17.53 5.71
CA THR A 143 -1.79 18.87 5.58
C THR A 143 -1.77 19.31 4.12
N ARG A 144 -1.71 20.62 3.88
CA ARG A 144 -1.56 21.19 2.53
C ARG A 144 -0.30 20.68 1.84
N GLU A 145 0.77 20.42 2.58
CA GLU A 145 2.02 19.90 2.02
C GLU A 145 1.85 18.47 1.54
N LEU A 146 1.25 17.59 2.36
CA LEU A 146 1.03 16.19 1.99
C LEU A 146 0.05 16.06 0.83
N LEU A 147 -0.97 16.92 0.77
CA LEU A 147 -1.92 16.95 -0.35
C LEU A 147 -1.28 17.43 -1.67
N LYS A 148 -0.18 18.19 -1.58
CA LYS A 148 0.62 18.63 -2.72
C LYS A 148 1.66 17.59 -3.15
N ARG A 149 2.01 16.62 -2.30
CA ARG A 149 2.84 15.47 -2.69
C ARG A 149 1.98 14.57 -3.55
N ARG A 150 2.13 14.75 -4.87
CA ARG A 150 1.40 13.99 -5.88
C ARG A 150 2.40 13.19 -6.71
N PRO A 151 2.06 11.96 -7.10
CA PRO A 151 2.77 11.30 -8.18
C PRO A 151 2.62 12.12 -9.47
N THR A 152 3.52 11.92 -10.43
CA THR A 152 3.26 12.38 -11.79
C THR A 152 2.16 11.54 -12.44
N GLN A 153 1.56 12.00 -13.55
CA GLN A 153 0.51 11.24 -14.23
C GLN A 153 1.02 9.87 -14.68
N ALA A 154 2.25 9.77 -15.21
CA ALA A 154 2.82 8.48 -15.61
C ALA A 154 2.99 7.51 -14.42
N GLN A 155 3.36 8.03 -13.24
CA GLN A 155 3.43 7.23 -12.02
C GLN A 155 2.04 6.77 -11.55
N TYR A 156 1.06 7.67 -11.62
CA TYR A 156 -0.33 7.38 -11.26
C TYR A 156 -0.92 6.30 -12.18
N ASP A 157 -0.78 6.46 -13.50
CA ASP A 157 -1.26 5.50 -14.50
C ASP A 157 -0.60 4.13 -14.33
N TRP A 158 0.68 4.10 -13.96
CA TRP A 158 1.39 2.87 -13.64
C TRP A 158 0.81 2.17 -12.41
N PHE A 159 0.44 2.90 -11.36
CA PHE A 159 -0.23 2.31 -10.21
C PHE A 159 -1.62 1.78 -10.59
N VAL A 160 -2.40 2.53 -11.37
CA VAL A 160 -3.74 2.08 -11.84
C VAL A 160 -3.61 0.79 -12.66
N GLN A 161 -2.59 0.68 -13.52
CA GLN A 161 -2.31 -0.56 -14.25
C GLN A 161 -1.84 -1.69 -13.33
N LEU A 162 -1.02 -1.40 -12.32
CA LEU A 162 -0.50 -2.40 -11.40
C LEU A 162 -1.56 -2.99 -10.48
N PHE A 163 -2.48 -2.16 -9.99
CA PHE A 163 -3.55 -2.57 -9.09
C PHE A 163 -4.84 -2.93 -9.81
N GLU A 164 -4.91 -2.71 -11.13
CA GLU A 164 -6.07 -2.96 -11.99
C GLU A 164 -7.35 -2.22 -11.54
N GLU A 165 -7.19 -1.15 -10.76
CA GLU A 165 -8.29 -0.32 -10.24
C GLU A 165 -7.85 1.13 -10.01
N GLU A 166 -8.82 2.04 -9.97
CA GLU A 166 -8.60 3.42 -9.55
C GLU A 166 -8.50 3.51 -8.02
N PRO A 167 -7.61 4.36 -7.48
CA PRO A 167 -7.51 4.56 -6.04
C PRO A 167 -8.74 5.31 -5.50
N ILE A 168 -9.07 5.05 -4.25
CA ILE A 168 -10.16 5.73 -3.54
C ILE A 168 -9.69 6.39 -2.25
N TRP A 169 -10.49 7.31 -1.74
CA TRP A 169 -10.22 8.00 -0.49
C TRP A 169 -10.68 7.17 0.70
N TYR A 170 -9.73 6.74 1.52
CA TYR A 170 -9.96 6.02 2.76
C TYR A 170 -9.93 6.95 3.96
N ARG A 171 -10.75 6.67 4.97
CA ARG A 171 -10.75 7.41 6.23
C ARG A 171 -9.59 6.95 7.10
N ASP A 172 -8.85 7.90 7.65
CA ASP A 172 -7.81 7.62 8.65
C ASP A 172 -8.44 6.93 9.87
N LEU A 173 -7.66 6.06 10.49
CA LEU A 173 -7.99 5.44 11.75
C LEU A 173 -8.08 6.50 12.87
N LEU A 174 -7.14 7.45 12.88
CA LEU A 174 -7.02 8.44 13.95
C LEU A 174 -7.84 9.70 13.67
N PRO A 175 -8.42 10.33 14.71
CA PRO A 175 -9.05 11.64 14.58
C PRO A 175 -8.03 12.72 14.20
N LYS A 176 -8.51 13.79 13.54
CA LYS A 176 -7.65 14.88 13.04
C LYS A 176 -6.76 15.53 14.10
N ASP A 177 -7.27 15.64 15.34
CA ASP A 177 -6.55 16.23 16.48
C ASP A 177 -5.45 15.32 17.05
N ARG A 178 -5.38 14.07 16.61
CA ARG A 178 -4.37 13.07 17.02
C ARG A 178 -3.56 12.54 15.85
N TRP A 179 -3.58 13.23 14.73
CA TRP A 179 -2.83 12.81 13.56
C TRP A 179 -1.35 13.14 13.75
N TYR A 180 -0.50 12.11 13.75
CA TYR A 180 0.96 12.26 13.91
C TYR A 180 1.69 11.78 12.67
N LEU A 181 2.66 12.57 12.22
CA LEU A 181 3.44 12.39 11.00
C LEU A 181 4.42 11.20 11.02
N HIS A 182 4.62 10.54 12.18
CA HIS A 182 5.68 9.56 12.39
C HIS A 182 5.55 8.30 11.50
N ASP A 183 4.39 8.07 10.88
CA ASP A 183 4.12 6.88 10.07
C ASP A 183 4.18 7.13 8.54
N VAL A 184 4.56 8.33 8.09
CA VAL A 184 4.60 8.70 6.66
C VAL A 184 6.04 9.00 6.21
N GLU A 185 6.88 7.96 6.11
CA GLU A 185 8.23 8.00 5.50
C GLU A 185 8.34 7.29 4.14
#